data_AF-A0A3P7J7D0-F1
#
_entry.id   AF-A0A3P7J7D0-F1
#
_cell.length_a   1.000
_cell.length_b   1.000
_cell.length_c   1.000
_cell.angle_alpha   90.00
_cell.angle_beta   90.00
_cell.angle_gamma   90.00
#
_symmetry.space_group_name_H-M   'P 1'
#
loop_
_entity.id
_entity.type
_entity.pdbx_description
1 polymer ?
#
loop_
_entity_poly.entity_id
_entity_poly.type
_entity_poly.pdbx_seq_one_letter_code
_entity_poly.pdbx_strand_id
1 'polypeptide(L)' 'MKLVRFLMKLIHESVTIELKNGTLVQGGIIGVDVAMNMHLRSVKMALKNKDPINLDSLSIRGKLDITDI' A
#
# COMPACT_ATOMS: atom_id res chain seq x y z
N MET A 1 3.41 15.30 -11.50
CA MET A 1 2.91 14.22 -10.62
C MET A 1 1.69 14.64 -9.80
N LYS A 2 0.49 14.73 -10.42
CA LYS A 2 -0.76 15.05 -9.71
C LYS A 2 -1.29 13.84 -8.90
N LEU A 3 -1.10 12.63 -9.41
CA LEU A 3 -1.58 11.40 -8.78
C LEU A 3 -0.84 11.05 -7.49
N VAL A 4 0.50 11.12 -7.49
CA VAL A 4 1.29 10.87 -6.26
C VAL A 4 0.88 11.85 -5.16
N ARG A 5 0.71 13.14 -5.49
CA ARG A 5 0.21 14.16 -4.53
C ARG A 5 -1.20 13.87 -4.01
N PHE A 6 -2.03 13.18 -4.79
CA PHE A 6 -3.32 12.70 -4.32
C PHE A 6 -3.15 11.55 -3.33
N LEU A 7 -2.32 10.54 -3.65
CA LEU A 7 -2.04 9.40 -2.77
C LEU A 7 -1.43 9.84 -1.42
N MET A 8 -0.54 10.84 -1.43
CA MET A 8 0.03 11.43 -0.21
C MET A 8 -1.00 12.05 0.73
N LYS A 9 -2.23 12.34 0.27
CA LYS A 9 -3.31 12.89 1.10
C LYS A 9 -4.19 11.83 1.76
N LEU A 10 -4.04 10.55 1.40
CA LEU A 10 -4.88 9.44 1.89
C LEU A 10 -4.49 8.96 3.30
N ILE A 11 -3.83 9.80 4.10
CA ILE A 11 -3.41 9.44 5.45
C ILE A 11 -4.65 9.14 6.31
N HIS A 12 -4.60 8.07 7.10
CA HIS A 12 -5.68 7.52 7.93
C HIS A 12 -6.83 6.84 7.17
N GLU A 13 -6.82 6.85 5.84
CA GLU A 13 -7.78 6.07 5.06
C GLU A 13 -7.46 4.58 5.14
N SER A 14 -8.50 3.75 5.22
CA SER A 14 -8.38 2.29 5.16
C SER A 14 -8.51 1.85 3.72
N VAL A 15 -7.51 1.12 3.23
CA VAL A 15 -7.41 0.72 1.82
C VAL A 15 -7.23 -0.78 1.69
N THR A 16 -7.60 -1.31 0.53
CA THR A 16 -7.22 -2.64 0.07
C THR A 16 -6.30 -2.47 -1.14
N ILE A 17 -5.10 -3.04 -1.07
CA ILE A 17 -4.07 -2.96 -2.09
C ILE A 17 -3.82 -4.37 -2.62
N GLU A 18 -3.88 -4.53 -3.94
CA GLU A 18 -3.40 -5.74 -4.61
C GLU A 18 -1.94 -5.55 -5.03
N LEU A 19 -1.06 -6.42 -4.53
CA LEU A 19 0.34 -6.45 -4.93
C LEU A 19 0.50 -7.17 -6.27
N LYS A 20 1.61 -6.92 -6.98
CA LYS A 20 1.91 -7.55 -8.29
C LYS A 20 1.93 -9.08 -8.28
N ASN A 21 2.14 -9.69 -7.11
CA ASN A 21 2.12 -11.15 -6.94
C ASN A 21 0.73 -11.71 -6.58
N GLY A 22 -0.32 -10.87 -6.60
CA GLY A 22 -1.69 -11.23 -6.24
C GLY A 22 -1.97 -11.31 -4.74
N THR A 23 -1.05 -10.86 -3.88
CA THR A 23 -1.31 -10.71 -2.44
C THR A 23 -2.22 -9.52 -2.20
N LEU A 24 -3.27 -9.70 -1.40
CA LEU A 24 -4.16 -8.62 -0.98
C LEU A 24 -3.72 -8.12 0.39
N VAL A 25 -3.59 -6.80 0.52
CA VAL A 25 -3.23 -6.13 1.78
C VAL A 25 -4.33 -5.15 2.12
N GLN A 26 -4.99 -5.35 3.25
CA GLN A 26 -5.92 -4.37 3.82
C GLN A 26 -5.25 -3.69 5.01
N GLY A 27 -5.36 -2.37 5.12
CA GLY A 27 -4.81 -1.64 6.27
C GLY A 27 -5.04 -0.13 6.21
N GLY A 28 -4.80 0.55 7.33
CA GLY A 28 -4.90 2.01 7.41
C GLY A 28 -3.59 2.67 7.00
N ILE A 29 -3.64 3.67 6.12
CA ILE A 29 -2.46 4.41 5.66
C ILE A 29 -1.91 5.29 6.79
N ILE A 30 -0.62 5.14 7.08
CA ILE A 30 0.15 6.03 7.96
C ILE A 30 0.84 7.11 7.13
N GLY A 31 1.32 6.77 5.93
CA GLY A 31 1.98 7.71 5.04
C GLY A 31 2.26 7.11 3.67
N VAL A 32 2.37 8.00 2.68
CA VAL A 32 2.80 7.69 1.32
C VAL A 32 3.88 8.70 0.93
N ASP A 33 4.97 8.24 0.32
CA ASP A 33 6.06 9.12 -0.14
C ASP A 33 6.00 9.42 -1.64
N VAL A 34 6.95 10.23 -2.12
CA VAL A 34 7.04 10.64 -3.53
C VAL A 34 7.32 9.48 -4.49
N ALA A 35 7.93 8.39 -4.01
CA ALA A 35 8.20 7.18 -4.78
C ALA A 35 7.03 6.19 -4.74
N MET A 36 5.89 6.59 -4.16
CA MET A 36 4.72 5.76 -3.90
C MET A 36 4.97 4.60 -2.93
N ASN A 37 6.00 4.67 -2.08
CA ASN A 37 6.07 3.73 -0.96
C ASN A 37 4.94 4.04 0.02
N MET A 38 4.28 2.99 0.51
CA MET A 38 3.13 3.11 1.41
C MET A 38 3.43 2.42 2.74
N HIS A 39 3.15 3.12 3.84
CA HIS A 39 3.26 2.60 5.19
C HIS A 39 1.87 2.42 5.79
N LEU A 40 1.58 1.22 6.30
CA LEU A 40 0.27 0.83 6.79
C LEU A 40 0.33 0.38 8.26
N ARG A 41 -0.78 0.59 8.98
CA ARG A 41 -1.06 0.02 10.33
C ARG A 41 -2.29 -0.88 10.30
N SER A 42 -2.42 -1.74 11.31
CA SER A 42 -3.58 -2.61 11.53
C SER A 42 -3.88 -3.44 10.27
N VAL A 43 -2.86 -4.16 9.82
CA VAL A 43 -2.82 -4.78 8.50
C VAL A 43 -3.36 -6.20 8.55
N LYS A 44 -4.19 -6.55 7.56
CA LYS A 44 -4.58 -7.92 7.24
C LYS A 44 -4.08 -8.25 5.83
N MET A 45 -3.19 -9.23 5.73
CA MET A 45 -2.56 -9.64 4.47
C MET A 45 -3.03 -11.04 4.08
N ALA A 46 -3.65 -11.18 2.93
CA ALA A 46 -4.04 -12.46 2.36
C ALA A 46 -3.13 -12.81 1.19
N LEU A 47 -2.26 -13.81 1.39
CA LEU A 47 -1.45 -14.34 0.29
C LEU A 47 -2.32 -15.22 -0.60
N LYS A 48 -1.99 -15.29 -1.89
CA LYS A 48 -2.68 -16.16 -2.83
C LYS A 48 -2.71 -17.60 -2.31
N ASN A 49 -3.90 -18.17 -2.18
CA ASN A 49 -4.16 -19.54 -1.71
C ASN A 49 -3.65 -19.84 -0.28
N LYS A 50 -3.54 -18.84 0.58
CA LYS A 50 -3.22 -19.04 2.00
C LYS A 50 -4.17 -18.23 2.89
N ASP A 51 -4.24 -18.62 4.15
CA ASP A 51 -5.02 -17.90 5.14
C ASP A 51 -4.48 -16.48 5.38
N PRO A 52 -5.37 -15.51 5.68
CA PRO A 52 -4.94 -14.16 6.02
C PRO A 52 -4.11 -14.10 7.30
N ILE A 53 -3.10 -13.23 7.30
CA ILE A 53 -2.20 -12.98 8.42
C ILE A 53 -2.39 -11.54 8.88
N ASN A 54 -2.51 -11.34 10.20
CA ASN A 54 -2.57 -10.01 10.79
C ASN A 54 -1.16 -9.50 11.14
N LEU A 55 -0.90 -8.24 10.89
CA LEU A 55 0.36 -7.55 11.17
C LEU A 55 0.07 -6.19 11.79
N ASP A 56 0.88 -5.76 12.76
CA ASP A 56 0.73 -4.43 13.36
C ASP A 56 1.04 -3.32 12.35
N SER A 57 2.06 -3.53 11.51
CA SER A 57 2.46 -2.62 10.45
C SER A 57 3.01 -3.36 9.23
N LEU A 58 2.94 -2.72 8.07
CA LEU A 58 3.55 -3.19 6.83
C LEU A 58 3.99 -1.98 5.99
N SER A 59 5.16 -2.08 5.36
CA SER A 59 5.61 -1.11 4.37
C SER A 59 5.68 -1.77 3.00
N ILE A 60 5.04 -1.16 2.00
CA ILE A 60 4.97 -1.64 0.62
C ILE A 60 5.79 -0.69 -0.26
N ARG A 61 6.69 -1.26 -1.06
CA ARG A 61 7.50 -0.49 -2.01
C ARG A 61 6.65 -0.09 -3.22
N GLY A 62 6.59 1.20 -3.49
CA GLY A 62 6.05 1.74 -4.74
C GLY A 62 7.01 1.52 -5.89
N LYS A 63 6.49 1.23 -7.08
CA LYS A 63 7.26 1.30 -8.32
C LYS A 63 6.78 2.51 -9.10
N LEU A 64 7.59 3.57 -9.12
CA LEU A 64 7.45 4.67 -10.05
C LEU A 64 8.37 4.37 -11.24
N ASP A 65 7.82 3.97 -12.39
CA ASP A 65 8.62 3.90 -13.62
C ASP A 65 8.79 5.34 -14.17
N ILE A 66 9.99 5.68 -14.61
CA ILE A 66 10.32 7.02 -15.15
C ILE A 66 9.48 7.36 -16.39
N THR A 67 8.94 6.36 -17.08
CA THR A 67 8.01 6.52 -18.19
C THR A 67 6.59 6.92 -17.76
N ASP A 68 6.27 6.82 -16.46
CA ASP A 68 4.97 7.25 -15.89
C ASP A 68 4.99 8.73 -15.42
N ILE A 69 6.06 9.47 -15.75
CA ILE A 69 6.27 10.90 -15.46
C ILE A 69 5.84 11.75 -16.64
#